data_AF-A0A2W4R8G5-F1
#
_entry.id   AF-A0A2W4R8G5-F1
#
_cell.length_a   1.000
_cell.length_b   1.000
_cell.length_c   1.000
_cell.angle_alpha   90.00
_cell.angle_beta   90.00
_cell.angle_gamma   90.00
#
_symmetry.space_group_name_H-M   'P 1'
#
loop_
_entity.id
_entity.type
_entity.pdbx_description
1 polymer ?
#
loop_
_entity_poly.entity_id
_entity_poly.type
_entity_poly.pdbx_seq_one_letter_code
_entity_poly.pdbx_strand_id
1 'polypeptide(L)' 'MFSPVCTPCKHKISAWPRTCKAFSEGIPDEIWLGENDHTKPYPGDHGILYQRRLPPPLSGYGAHGV' A
#
# COMPACT_ATOMS: atom_id res chain seq x y z
N MET A 1 6.85 11.96 -2.23
CA MET A 1 5.43 12.35 -2.44
C MET A 1 4.54 11.35 -1.68
N PHE A 2 3.50 11.84 -1.01
CA PHE A 2 2.63 11.04 -0.14
C PHE A 2 1.30 10.74 -0.84
N SER A 3 0.75 9.54 -0.61
CA SER A 3 -0.59 9.15 -1.04
C SER A 3 -1.28 8.46 0.14
N PRO A 4 -2.49 8.88 0.54
CA PRO A 4 -3.18 8.32 1.70
C PRO A 4 -3.49 6.82 1.53
N VAL A 5 -3.69 6.35 0.30
CA VAL A 5 -3.96 4.95 -0.03
C VAL A 5 -2.67 4.18 -0.29
N CYS A 6 -1.75 4.74 -1.08
CA CYS A 6 -0.61 3.99 -1.57
C CYS A 6 0.57 3.96 -0.59
N THR A 7 0.78 5.00 0.21
CA THR A 7 1.87 5.05 1.20
C THR A 7 1.78 3.94 2.26
N PRO A 8 0.61 3.61 2.85
CA PRO A 8 0.50 2.50 3.81
C PRO A 8 0.35 1.11 3.15
N CYS A 9 0.26 1.02 1.83
CA CYS A 9 0.04 -0.23 1.12
C CYS A 9 1.31 -1.10 1.06
N LYS A 10 1.19 -2.40 1.30
CA LYS A 10 2.30 -3.36 1.21
C LYS A 10 2.86 -3.52 -0.21
N HIS A 11 2.08 -3.15 -1.23
CA HIS A 11 2.42 -3.31 -2.64
C HIS A 11 3.16 -2.12 -3.26
N LYS A 12 3.35 -1.02 -2.51
CA LYS A 12 4.02 0.18 -3.00
C LYS A 12 5.50 -0.11 -3.31
N ILE A 13 5.95 0.28 -4.51
CA ILE A 13 7.33 0.06 -4.98
C ILE A 13 8.15 1.35 -4.94
N SER A 14 7.80 2.36 -5.74
CA SER A 14 8.55 3.62 -5.82
C SER A 14 7.65 4.85 -5.66
N ALA A 15 8.14 5.90 -5.00
CA ALA A 15 7.45 7.18 -4.95
C ALA A 15 7.62 8.01 -6.23
N TRP A 16 8.64 7.73 -7.04
CA TRP A 16 8.88 8.37 -8.34
C TRP A 16 9.62 7.40 -9.28
N PRO A 17 9.01 6.94 -10.39
CA PRO A 17 7.58 7.11 -10.73
C PRO A 17 6.66 6.46 -9.69
N ARG A 18 5.41 6.91 -9.60
CA ARG A 18 4.43 6.38 -8.64
C ARG A 18 3.96 4.99 -9.07
N THR A 19 4.69 3.93 -8.69
CA THR A 19 4.38 2.55 -9.10
C THR A 19 4.09 1.63 -7.91
N CYS A 20 3.39 0.54 -8.19
CA CYS A 20 3.14 -0.57 -7.25
C CYS A 20 3.06 -1.90 -8.03
N LYS A 21 2.87 -3.03 -7.33
CA LYS A 21 2.74 -4.33 -8.01
C LYS A 21 1.52 -4.44 -8.95
N ALA A 22 0.44 -3.71 -8.65
CA ALA A 22 -0.77 -3.70 -9.47
C ALA A 22 -0.59 -2.84 -10.74
N PHE A 23 0.10 -1.69 -10.61
CA PHE A 23 0.34 -0.73 -11.67
C PHE A 23 1.84 -0.43 -11.79
N SER A 24 2.53 -1.22 -12.61
CA SER A 24 3.97 -1.09 -12.85
C SER A 24 4.34 0.14 -13.68
N GLU A 25 3.41 0.62 -14.52
CA GLU A 25 3.62 1.77 -15.42
C GLU A 25 3.20 3.10 -14.78
N GLY A 26 2.35 3.05 -13.75
CA GLY A 26 1.92 4.23 -13.02
C GLY A 26 0.57 4.03 -12.34
N ILE A 27 0.49 4.42 -11.06
CA ILE A 27 -0.76 4.38 -10.30
C ILE A 27 -1.72 5.45 -10.86
N PRO A 28 -3.00 5.11 -11.14
CA PRO A 28 -4.04 6.06 -11.53
C PRO A 28 -4.21 7.20 -10.51
N ASP A 29 -4.57 8.40 -10.98
CA ASP A 29 -4.72 9.57 -10.10
C ASP A 29 -5.81 9.37 -9.05
N GLU A 30 -6.96 8.78 -9.39
CA GLU A 30 -8.04 8.53 -8.42
C GLU A 30 -7.59 7.65 -7.23
N ILE A 31 -6.76 6.63 -7.48
CA ILE A 31 -6.20 5.77 -6.42
C ILE A 31 -5.08 6.52 -5.68
N TRP A 32 -4.24 7.26 -6.40
CA TRP A 32 -3.13 8.00 -5.82
C TRP A 32 -3.61 9.13 -4.88
N LEU A 33 -4.62 9.88 -5.30
CA LEU A 33 -5.23 10.99 -4.57
C LEU A 33 -6.18 10.50 -3.47
N GLY A 34 -6.61 9.24 -3.52
CA GLY A 34 -7.42 8.60 -2.48
C GLY A 34 -8.93 8.71 -2.68
N GLU A 35 -9.36 9.05 -3.89
CA GLU A 35 -10.76 8.97 -4.33
C GLU A 35 -11.23 7.51 -4.42
N ASN A 36 -10.29 6.60 -4.63
CA ASN A 36 -10.48 5.16 -4.63
C ASN A 36 -9.48 4.49 -3.67
N ASP A 37 -9.97 3.75 -2.68
CA ASP A 37 -9.15 3.08 -1.66
C ASP A 37 -8.49 1.78 -2.16
N HIS A 38 -8.76 1.39 -3.40
CA HIS A 38 -8.26 0.19 -4.07
C HIS A 38 -8.55 -1.11 -3.30
N THR A 39 -9.67 -1.15 -2.55
CA THR A 39 -10.15 -2.36 -1.86
C THR A 39 -11.07 -3.23 -2.71
N LYS A 40 -11.43 -2.76 -3.92
CA LYS A 40 -12.24 -3.46 -4.92
C LYS A 40 -11.46 -3.57 -6.23
N PRO A 41 -11.76 -4.57 -7.08
CA PRO A 41 -11.11 -4.71 -8.39
C PRO A 41 -11.18 -3.43 -9.20
N TYR A 42 -10.05 -3.08 -9.81
CA TYR A 42 -9.90 -1.90 -10.65
C TYR A 42 -9.32 -2.28 -12.03
N PRO A 43 -9.74 -1.64 -13.13
CA PRO A 43 -9.19 -1.94 -14.45
C PRO A 43 -7.65 -1.89 -14.49
N GLY A 44 -7.03 -3.01 -14.85
CA GLY A 44 -5.57 -3.12 -14.98
C GLY A 44 -4.81 -3.39 -13.67
N ASP A 45 -5.49 -3.70 -12.57
CA ASP A 45 -4.84 -4.01 -11.27
C ASP A 45 -4.22 -5.42 -11.20
N HIS A 46 -4.45 -6.25 -12.22
CA HIS A 46 -4.03 -7.65 -12.28
C HIS A 46 -4.50 -8.51 -11.09
N GLY A 47 -5.65 -8.16 -10.49
CA GLY A 47 -6.22 -8.80 -9.32
C GLY A 47 -5.51 -8.48 -8.01
N ILE A 48 -4.62 -7.47 -7.97
CA ILE A 48 -3.87 -7.08 -6.78
C ILE A 48 -4.57 -5.90 -6.10
N LEU A 49 -5.23 -6.17 -4.99
CA LEU A 49 -5.93 -5.17 -4.19
C LEU A 49 -5.04 -4.54 -3.11
N TYR A 50 -5.53 -3.47 -2.50
CA TYR A 50 -4.92 -2.85 -1.33
C TYR A 50 -4.77 -3.86 -0.19
N GLN A 51 -3.60 -3.84 0.44
CA GLN A 51 -3.38 -4.47 1.73
C GLN A 51 -2.45 -3.61 2.57
N ARG A 52 -2.91 -3.28 3.79
CA ARG A 52 -2.13 -2.49 4.74
C ARG A 52 -0.85 -3.23 5.13
N ARG A 53 0.27 -2.51 5.14
CA ARG A 53 1.51 -2.99 5.77
C ARG A 53 1.29 -3.03 7.29
N LEU A 54 1.28 -4.21 7.87
CA LEU A 54 1.30 -4.34 9.33
C LEU A 54 2.69 -3.98 9.85
N PRO A 55 2.80 -3.31 11.02
CA PRO A 55 4.08 -3.22 11.72
C PRO A 55 4.54 -4.63 12.11
N PRO A 56 5.85 -4.83 12.35
CA PRO A 56 6.35 -6.07 12.94
C PRO A 56 5.55 -6.41 14.22
N PRO A 57 5.30 -7.69 14.52
CA PRO A 57 4.66 -8.08 15.77
C PRO A 57 5.38 -7.42 16.96
N LEU A 58 4.63 -6.89 17.92
CA LEU A 58 5.16 -6.22 19.12
C LEU A 58 5.88 -7.17 20.11
N SER A 59 6.34 -8.34 19.64
CA SER A 59 7.00 -9.39 20.43
C SER A 59 8.34 -8.97 21.07
N GLY A 60 8.79 -7.72 20.90
CA GLY A 60 10.05 -7.21 21.44
C GLY A 60 9.91 -6.26 22.63
N TYR A 61 8.71 -5.85 23.03
CA TYR A 61 8.50 -4.99 24.19
C TYR A 61 7.91 -5.78 25.36
N GLY A 62 8.80 -6.44 26.14
CA GLY A 62 8.52 -6.87 27.51
C GLY A 62 8.34 -8.37 27.74
N ALA A 63 9.45 -9.05 28.06
CA ALA A 63 9.45 -10.22 28.93
C ALA A 63 10.76 -10.22 29.76
N HIS A 64 10.97 -9.16 30.54
CA HIS A 64 11.85 -9.18 31.70
C HIS A 64 11.00 -8.74 32.88
N GLY A 65 10.41 -9.72 33.56
CA GLY A 65 9.51 -9.48 34.68
C GLY A 65 8.80 -10.75 35.12
N VAL A 66 9.57 -11.72 35.61
CA VAL A 66 9.33 -12.50 36.84
C VAL A 66 10.67 -12.91 37.41
#